data_AF-A0A1Z9SP08-F1
#
_entry.id   AF-A0A1Z9SP08-F1
#
_cell.length_a   1.000
_cell.length_b   1.000
_cell.length_c   1.000
_cell.angle_alpha   90.00
_cell.angle_beta   90.00
_cell.angle_gamma   90.00
#
_symmetry.space_group_name_H-M   'P 1'
#
loop_
_entity.id
_entity.type
_entity.pdbx_description
1 polymer ?
#
loop_
_entity_poly.entity_id
_entity_poly.type
_entity_poly.pdbx_seq_one_letter_code
_entity_poly.pdbx_strand_id
1 'polypeptide(L)' 'MKKIIYPNETGIAVITPTGELSLAETALKDVPSGVKYKIIDVSDLPPDRDFRNAWEYDFTDSFDGVGA' A
#
# COMPACT_ATOMS: atom_id res chain seq x y z
N MET A 1 2.05 8.61 -10.21
CA MET A 1 2.38 7.17 -10.43
C MET A 1 1.72 6.39 -9.31
N LYS A 2 1.01 5.29 -9.59
CA LYS A 2 0.29 4.56 -8.54
C LYS A 2 1.19 3.65 -7.71
N LYS A 3 0.90 3.57 -6.41
CA LYS A 3 1.54 2.70 -5.42
C LYS A 3 0.48 1.92 -4.67
N ILE A 4 0.81 0.74 -4.17
CA ILE A 4 -0.05 -0.04 -3.27
C ILE A 4 0.53 0.08 -1.88
N ILE A 5 -0.29 0.42 -0.90
CA ILE A 5 0.08 0.52 0.51
C ILE A 5 -0.72 -0.44 1.36
N TYR A 6 -0.10 -0.97 2.41
CA TYR A 6 -0.77 -1.84 3.39
C TYR A 6 -0.08 -1.72 4.76
N PRO A 7 -0.79 -1.93 5.89
CA PRO A 7 -0.19 -1.89 7.21
C PRO A 7 0.76 -3.09 7.41
N ASN A 8 1.90 -2.83 8.06
CA ASN A 8 2.84 -3.85 8.51
C ASN A 8 3.12 -3.69 10.02
N GLU A 9 3.99 -4.52 10.59
CA GLU A 9 4.29 -4.53 12.03
C GLU A 9 4.84 -3.20 12.60
N THR A 10 5.44 -2.35 11.76
CA THR A 10 6.19 -1.15 12.19
C THR A 10 5.78 0.13 11.47
N GLY A 11 4.72 0.09 10.64
CA GLY A 11 4.29 1.22 9.82
C GLY A 11 3.57 0.76 8.55
N ILE A 12 3.78 1.48 7.45
CA ILE A 12 3.13 1.22 6.17
C ILE A 12 4.13 0.68 5.14
N ALA A 13 3.85 -0.50 4.61
CA ALA A 13 4.57 -1.05 3.47
C ALA A 13 4.09 -0.39 2.17
N VAL A 14 5.00 -0.22 1.21
CA VAL A 14 4.71 0.41 -0.08
C VAL A 14 5.26 -0.46 -1.21
N ILE A 15 4.35 -0.97 -2.03
CA ILE A 15 4.68 -1.74 -3.23
C ILE A 15 4.72 -0.79 -4.42
N THR A 16 5.77 -0.92 -5.24
CA THR A 16 5.87 -0.29 -6.55
C THR A 16 5.61 -1.34 -7.62
N PRO A 17 4.46 -1.29 -8.31
CA PRO A 17 4.16 -2.21 -9.40
C PRO A 17 5.15 -2.04 -10.56
N THR A 18 5.56 -3.15 -11.17
CA THR A 18 6.40 -3.16 -12.38
C THR A 18 5.61 -2.78 -13.63
N GLY A 19 4.28 -2.95 -13.59
CA GLY A 19 3.38 -2.77 -14.72
C GLY A 19 3.09 -4.04 -15.53
N GLU A 20 3.70 -5.18 -15.17
CA GLU A 20 3.43 -6.47 -15.82
C GLU A 20 2.04 -7.03 -15.47
N LEU A 21 1.53 -6.70 -14.28
CA LEU A 21 0.20 -7.03 -13.80
C LEU A 21 -0.61 -5.76 -13.55
N SER A 22 -1.94 -5.88 -13.49
CA SER A 22 -2.77 -4.79 -13.00
C SER A 22 -2.47 -4.50 -11.51
N LEU A 23 -2.88 -3.31 -11.04
CA LEU A 23 -2.69 -2.91 -9.64
C LEU A 23 -3.40 -3.86 -8.67
N ALA A 24 -4.60 -4.32 -9.04
CA ALA A 24 -5.39 -5.25 -8.23
C ALA A 24 -4.74 -6.64 -8.17
N GLU A 25 -4.26 -7.17 -9.31
CA GLU A 25 -3.56 -8.47 -9.34
C GLU A 25 -2.24 -8.41 -8.57
N THR A 26 -1.50 -7.30 -8.71
CA THR A 26 -0.28 -7.07 -7.92
C THR A 26 -0.61 -7.07 -6.43
N ALA A 27 -1.66 -6.37 -6.03
CA ALA A 27 -2.07 -6.31 -4.63
C ALA A 27 -2.50 -7.68 -4.10
N LEU A 28 -3.29 -8.46 -4.86
CA LEU A 28 -3.68 -9.81 -4.46
C LEU A 28 -2.48 -10.75 -4.28
N LYS A 29 -1.44 -10.59 -5.11
CA LYS A 29 -0.23 -11.42 -5.08
C LYS A 29 0.75 -11.03 -3.96
N ASP A 30 0.95 -9.73 -3.75
CA ASP A 30 2.03 -9.18 -2.92
C ASP A 30 1.56 -8.68 -1.53
N VAL A 31 0.27 -8.45 -1.32
CA VAL A 31 -0.29 -8.10 -0.02
C VAL A 31 -0.65 -9.38 0.73
N PRO A 32 -0.23 -9.55 2.00
CA PRO A 32 -0.56 -10.76 2.76
C PRO A 32 -2.07 -11.01 2.86
N SER A 33 -2.44 -12.29 2.87
CA SER A 33 -3.84 -12.73 3.00
C SER A 33 -4.52 -12.10 4.22
N GLY A 34 -5.72 -11.56 4.01
CA GLY A 34 -6.50 -10.91 5.08
C GLY A 34 -6.08 -9.48 5.42
N VAL A 35 -5.00 -8.95 4.81
CA VAL A 35 -4.54 -7.57 5.04
C VAL A 35 -5.19 -6.62 4.04
N LYS A 36 -5.82 -5.56 4.55
CA LYS A 36 -6.40 -4.49 3.73
C LYS A 36 -5.31 -3.69 3.04
N TYR A 37 -5.53 -3.31 1.79
CA TYR A 37 -4.62 -2.46 1.03
C TYR A 37 -5.35 -1.27 0.40
N LYS A 38 -4.57 -0.24 0.05
CA LYS A 38 -5.03 0.93 -0.69
C LYS A 38 -4.10 1.21 -1.87
N ILE A 39 -4.66 1.64 -2.98
CA ILE A 39 -3.96 2.14 -4.15
C ILE A 39 -3.97 3.68 -4.09
N ILE A 40 -2.80 4.28 -3.96
CA ILE A 40 -2.62 5.73 -3.84
C ILE A 40 -1.79 6.29 -5.00
N ASP A 41 -1.82 7.60 -5.22
CA ASP A 41 -0.78 8.22 -6.05
C ASP A 41 0.49 8.45 -5.22
N VAL A 42 1.64 8.48 -5.89
CA VAL A 42 2.92 8.76 -5.26
C VAL A 42 2.95 10.14 -4.59
N SER A 43 2.14 11.10 -5.06
CA SER A 43 1.97 12.40 -4.41
C SER A 43 1.39 12.32 -3.00
N ASP A 44 0.69 11.24 -2.67
CA ASP A 44 0.07 11.05 -1.36
C ASP A 44 1.07 10.51 -0.32
N LEU A 45 2.25 10.07 -0.78
CA LEU A 45 3.31 9.61 0.10
C LEU A 45 4.08 10.80 0.69
N PRO A 46 4.55 10.70 1.94
CA PRO A 46 5.50 11.65 2.49
C PRO A 46 6.74 11.75 1.56
N PRO A 47 7.14 12.97 1.17
CA PRO A 47 8.30 13.16 0.28
C PRO A 47 9.61 12.80 0.99
N ASP A 48 9.65 12.96 2.30
CA ASP A 48 10.78 12.61 3.16
C ASP A 48 10.70 11.14 3.61
N ARG A 49 11.82 10.42 3.53
CA ARG A 49 11.93 9.02 3.90
C ARG A 49 12.56 8.79 5.28
N ASP A 50 13.11 9.82 5.92
CA ASP A 50 13.83 9.71 7.19
C ASP A 50 12.89 9.34 8.34
N PHE A 51 11.63 9.80 8.30
CA PHE A 51 10.60 9.52 9.31
C PHE A 51 9.42 8.71 8.78
N ARG A 52 9.66 7.88 7.75
CA ARG A 52 8.58 7.15 7.04
C ARG A 52 7.79 6.16 7.91
N ASN A 53 8.40 5.65 8.97
CA ASN A 53 7.72 4.75 9.92
C ASN A 53 6.66 5.46 10.77
N ALA A 54 6.73 6.79 10.89
CA ALA A 54 5.73 7.59 11.62
C ALA A 54 4.52 7.98 10.75
N TRP A 55 4.52 7.61 9.47
CA TRP A 55 3.38 7.86 8.59
C TRP A 55 2.29 6.83 8.82
N GLU A 56 1.07 7.31 9.01
CA GLU A 56 -0.11 6.49 9.25
C GLU A 56 -1.14 6.68 8.14
N TYR A 57 -1.92 5.63 7.89
CA TYR A 57 -3.06 5.65 6.97
C TYR A 57 -4.19 4.84 7.60
N ASP A 58 -5.40 5.38 7.58
CA ASP A 58 -6.57 4.70 8.14
C ASP A 58 -7.19 3.73 7.13
N PHE A 59 -7.01 2.43 7.39
CA PHE A 59 -7.60 1.34 6.60
C PHE A 59 -8.96 0.87 7.15
N THR A 60 -9.55 1.56 8.12
CA THR A 60 -10.82 1.16 8.73
C THR A 60 -11.94 1.21 7.69
N ASP A 61 -12.16 2.39 7.11
CA ASP A 61 -13.24 2.66 6.14
C ASP A 61 -12.71 3.02 4.73
N SER A 62 -11.40 3.19 4.56
CA SER A 62 -10.78 3.51 3.27
C SER A 62 -9.76 2.45 2.87
N PHE A 63 -10.18 1.51 2.02
CA PHE A 63 -9.32 0.50 1.41
C PHE A 63 -9.92 0.07 0.07
N ASP A 64 -9.09 -0.46 -0.84
CA ASP A 64 -9.54 -0.88 -2.18
C ASP A 64 -9.69 -2.40 -2.29
N GLY A 65 -9.14 -3.15 -1.34
CA GLY A 65 -9.29 -4.59 -1.27
C GLY A 65 -8.56 -5.21 -0.10
N VAL A 66 -8.57 -6.54 -0.07
CA VAL A 66 -7.88 -7.37 0.92
C VAL A 66 -6.96 -8.33 0.15
N GLY A 67 -5.73 -8.52 0.64
CA GLY A 67 -4.78 -9.47 0.08
C GLY A 67 -5.33 -10.90 0.11
N ALA A 68 -4.87 -11.73 -0.83
CA ALA A 68 -5.33 -13.11 -1.02
C ALA A 68 -4.40 -14.12 -0.34
#